data_AF-A0A379CAJ3-F1
#
_entry.id   AF-A0A379CAJ3-F1
#
_cell.length_a   1.000
_cell.length_b   1.000
_cell.length_c   1.000
_cell.angle_alpha   90.00
_cell.angle_beta   90.00
_cell.angle_gamma   90.00
#
_symmetry.space_group_name_H-M   'P 1'
#
loop_
_entity.id
_entity.type
_entity.pdbx_description
1 polymer ?
#
loop_
_entity_poly.entity_id
_entity_poly.type
_entity_poly.pdbx_seq_one_letter_code
_entity_poly.pdbx_strand_id
1 'polypeptide(L)'
;MQFPLLCIDKNYENLHDVEITADIIDQDICVMSLNMLDFPKRKEHVLELITNNFLYWEKLLEKANELFWLKNDGYGVAVFYPDQCCGYTRIYRYQCLRNIEIRRDKVWDIGSWKYIQSETSLFSILDSIEYVAIFNNWKSHNLKINRPLTELASGRISNTTVDRVNVVSKRNGCAVCGNSAGYYMATTLNAHDIANTVMLSILLCKTHYQEARESPCILQFFASLFYLNLDIPALMKLDYIPDNLIVPLAEIIASNLNATFSKPEKKKRGWHIWFKMEDDWEWLLRLNKLTDYAYILFDPSRKQAHRIDSANDHPDVPFGPDHQHFNPKTKGESIEPSFSYGIPILDFPLLKKIKNYYIGKQY
;
A
#
# COMPACT_ATOMS: atom_id res chain seq x y z
N MET A 1 17.08 8.56 -25.26
CA MET A 1 16.33 8.96 -24.04
C MET A 1 17.11 8.42 -22.86
N GLN A 2 17.50 9.26 -21.90
CA GLN A 2 18.22 8.81 -20.71
C GLN A 2 17.19 8.23 -19.73
N PHE A 3 17.33 6.97 -19.37
CA PHE A 3 16.43 6.34 -18.41
C PHE A 3 16.83 6.77 -16.99
N PRO A 4 15.86 7.05 -16.10
CA PRO A 4 16.18 7.40 -14.72
C PRO A 4 16.83 6.20 -14.03
N LEU A 5 17.89 6.47 -13.26
CA LEU A 5 18.54 5.48 -12.40
C LEU A 5 18.02 5.63 -10.97
N LEU A 6 17.90 4.51 -10.25
CA LEU A 6 17.40 4.50 -8.87
C LEU A 6 18.57 4.63 -7.89
N CYS A 7 18.65 5.77 -7.19
CA CYS A 7 19.62 5.96 -6.11
C CYS A 7 19.15 5.28 -4.82
N ILE A 8 19.99 4.42 -4.27
CA ILE A 8 19.66 3.60 -3.09
C ILE A 8 20.11 4.21 -1.77
N ASP A 9 20.94 5.26 -1.79
CA ASP A 9 21.64 5.75 -0.59
C ASP A 9 20.69 6.17 0.53
N LYS A 10 19.56 6.79 0.15
CA LYS A 10 18.55 7.30 1.10
C LYS A 10 17.90 6.21 1.93
N ASN A 11 17.90 4.96 1.46
CA ASN A 11 17.27 3.85 2.17
C ASN A 11 18.01 3.51 3.47
N TYR A 12 19.27 3.93 3.59
CA TYR A 12 20.17 3.53 4.67
C TYR A 12 20.67 4.68 5.54
N GLU A 13 20.18 5.92 5.31
CA GLU A 13 20.64 7.13 6.03
C GLU A 13 20.49 7.06 7.55
N ASN A 14 19.57 6.21 8.04
CA ASN A 14 19.29 6.05 9.48
C ASN A 14 19.94 4.81 10.10
N LEU A 15 20.71 4.03 9.33
CA LEU A 15 21.41 2.84 9.83
C LEU A 15 22.88 3.15 10.09
N HIS A 16 23.50 2.42 11.00
CA HIS A 16 24.93 2.52 11.19
C HIS A 16 25.67 1.80 10.05
N ASP A 17 26.81 2.33 9.59
CA ASP A 17 27.60 1.76 8.50
C ASP A 17 27.99 0.28 8.71
N VAL A 18 28.15 -0.14 9.97
CA VAL A 18 28.46 -1.52 10.35
C VAL A 18 27.29 -2.48 10.14
N GLU A 19 26.06 -1.97 10.17
CA GLU A 19 24.83 -2.74 9.95
C GLU A 19 24.54 -2.87 8.45
N ILE A 20 25.00 -1.95 7.63
CA ILE A 20 24.72 -1.94 6.19
C ILE A 20 25.66 -2.93 5.49
N THR A 21 25.17 -4.13 5.20
CA THR A 21 25.90 -5.14 4.40
C THR A 21 25.36 -5.19 2.97
N ALA A 22 26.09 -5.78 2.03
CA ALA A 22 25.57 -5.97 0.67
C ALA A 22 24.32 -6.86 0.63
N ASP A 23 24.23 -7.85 1.53
CA ASP A 23 23.03 -8.68 1.66
C ASP A 23 21.81 -7.84 2.10
N ILE A 24 22.00 -6.90 3.03
CA ILE A 24 20.95 -5.96 3.43
C ILE A 24 20.56 -5.02 2.29
N ILE A 25 21.55 -4.52 1.54
CA ILE A 25 21.30 -3.65 0.39
C ILE A 25 20.48 -4.37 -0.69
N ASP A 26 20.90 -5.58 -1.10
CA ASP A 26 20.20 -6.34 -2.13
C ASP A 26 18.81 -6.79 -1.65
N GLN A 27 18.70 -7.21 -0.37
CA GLN A 27 17.45 -7.67 0.21
C GLN A 27 16.41 -6.55 0.31
N ASP A 28 16.80 -5.32 0.64
CA ASP A 28 15.90 -4.14 0.64
C ASP A 28 15.32 -3.89 -0.77
N ILE A 29 16.18 -3.92 -1.79
CA ILE A 29 15.75 -3.80 -3.19
C ILE A 29 14.82 -4.97 -3.57
N CYS A 30 15.11 -6.18 -3.13
CA CYS A 30 14.25 -7.33 -3.37
C CYS A 30 12.86 -7.15 -2.76
N VAL A 31 12.76 -6.63 -1.53
CA VAL A 31 11.49 -6.36 -0.84
C VAL A 31 10.68 -5.28 -1.58
N MET A 32 11.36 -4.24 -2.07
CA MET A 32 10.71 -3.11 -2.75
C MET A 32 10.45 -3.35 -4.24
N SER A 33 10.96 -4.45 -4.81
CA SER A 33 10.98 -4.71 -6.24
C SER A 33 9.60 -4.71 -6.92
N LEU A 34 8.54 -5.14 -6.22
CA LEU A 34 7.18 -5.12 -6.76
C LEU A 34 6.67 -3.68 -6.97
N ASN A 35 7.07 -2.73 -6.12
CA ASN A 35 6.75 -1.31 -6.28
C ASN A 35 7.46 -0.69 -7.50
N MET A 36 8.44 -1.39 -8.07
CA MET A 36 9.23 -0.93 -9.22
C MET A 36 8.68 -1.43 -10.56
N LEU A 37 7.53 -2.13 -10.59
CA LEU A 37 6.93 -2.63 -11.84
C LEU A 37 6.70 -1.49 -12.86
N ASP A 38 6.16 -0.37 -12.42
CA ASP A 38 5.83 0.78 -13.27
C ASP A 38 7.00 1.77 -13.45
N PHE A 39 8.14 1.53 -12.80
CA PHE A 39 9.31 2.38 -12.95
C PHE A 39 9.85 2.30 -14.40
N PRO A 40 10.20 3.43 -15.06
CA PRO A 40 10.76 3.38 -16.42
C PRO A 40 12.09 2.63 -16.46
N LYS A 41 12.19 1.60 -17.31
CA LYS A 41 13.38 0.73 -17.42
C LYS A 41 13.81 0.57 -18.87
N ARG A 42 15.12 0.37 -19.10
CA ARG A 42 15.65 -0.01 -20.43
C ARG A 42 15.18 -1.40 -20.86
N LYS A 43 15.16 -2.33 -19.93
CA LYS A 43 14.67 -3.70 -20.08
C LYS A 43 13.77 -4.00 -18.90
N GLU A 44 12.60 -4.58 -19.16
CA GLU A 44 11.57 -4.75 -18.13
C GLU A 44 12.07 -5.60 -16.95
N HIS A 45 12.91 -6.61 -17.21
CA HIS A 45 13.44 -7.54 -16.22
C HIS A 45 14.78 -7.11 -15.58
N VAL A 46 15.26 -5.89 -15.86
CA VAL A 46 16.52 -5.37 -15.30
C VAL A 46 16.26 -4.11 -14.48
N LEU A 47 16.70 -4.11 -13.21
CA LEU A 47 16.70 -2.93 -12.34
C LEU A 47 18.08 -2.29 -12.33
N GLU A 48 18.12 -1.00 -12.65
CA GLU A 48 19.34 -0.21 -12.72
C GLU A 48 19.45 0.72 -11.51
N LEU A 49 20.42 0.43 -10.66
CA LEU A 49 20.58 1.03 -9.34
C LEU A 49 21.93 1.74 -9.26
N ILE A 50 21.96 2.85 -8.54
CA ILE A 50 23.18 3.61 -8.27
C ILE A 50 23.36 3.81 -6.76
N THR A 51 24.61 3.89 -6.36
CA THR A 51 25.01 4.41 -5.06
C THR A 51 26.06 5.50 -5.24
N ASN A 52 25.96 6.56 -4.46
CA ASN A 52 27.00 7.58 -4.34
C ASN A 52 27.89 7.35 -3.11
N ASN A 53 27.59 6.32 -2.31
CA ASN A 53 28.40 5.92 -1.19
C ASN A 53 29.42 4.87 -1.61
N PHE A 54 30.70 5.25 -1.49
CA PHE A 54 31.82 4.39 -1.84
C PHE A 54 31.85 3.07 -1.06
N LEU A 55 31.54 3.12 0.24
CA LEU A 55 31.55 1.94 1.10
C LEU A 55 30.45 0.95 0.71
N TYR A 56 29.29 1.44 0.26
CA TYR A 56 28.22 0.57 -0.24
C TYR A 56 28.64 -0.10 -1.54
N TRP A 57 29.30 0.66 -2.41
CA TRP A 57 29.86 0.12 -3.64
C TRP A 57 30.87 -0.99 -3.39
N GLU A 58 31.85 -0.79 -2.50
CA GLU A 58 32.83 -1.83 -2.15
C GLU A 58 32.15 -3.10 -1.63
N LYS A 59 31.20 -2.96 -0.70
CA LYS A 59 30.43 -4.10 -0.18
C LYS A 59 29.68 -4.84 -1.29
N LEU A 60 29.05 -4.12 -2.22
CA LEU A 60 28.33 -4.71 -3.35
C LEU A 60 29.26 -5.49 -4.28
N LEU A 61 30.49 -5.00 -4.52
CA LEU A 61 31.48 -5.69 -5.33
C LEU A 61 31.87 -7.06 -4.76
N GLU A 62 31.94 -7.18 -3.43
CA GLU A 62 32.33 -8.42 -2.75
C GLU A 62 31.27 -9.54 -2.84
N LYS A 63 30.00 -9.18 -3.00
CA LYS A 63 28.87 -10.12 -2.98
C LYS A 63 28.17 -10.32 -4.32
N ALA A 64 28.47 -9.49 -5.32
CA ALA A 64 27.88 -9.61 -6.64
C ALA A 64 28.10 -11.01 -7.24
N ASN A 65 27.09 -11.50 -7.99
CA ASN A 65 27.24 -12.75 -8.73
C ASN A 65 28.26 -12.60 -9.86
N GLU A 66 28.27 -11.42 -10.51
CA GLU A 66 29.19 -11.10 -11.58
C GLU A 66 29.61 -9.64 -11.54
N LEU A 67 30.83 -9.38 -12.00
CA LEU A 67 31.38 -8.03 -12.15
C LEU A 67 31.75 -7.79 -13.61
N PHE A 68 31.21 -6.71 -14.19
CA PHE A 68 31.50 -6.33 -15.57
C PHE A 68 32.21 -4.98 -15.65
N TRP A 69 33.33 -4.94 -16.37
CA TRP A 69 34.04 -3.71 -16.69
C TRP A 69 33.72 -3.28 -18.12
N LEU A 70 33.12 -2.10 -18.27
CA LEU A 70 32.72 -1.54 -19.57
C LEU A 70 33.86 -0.67 -20.09
N LYS A 71 34.65 -1.20 -21.04
CA LYS A 71 35.89 -0.55 -21.51
C LYS A 71 35.67 0.83 -22.11
N ASN A 72 34.65 0.98 -22.95
CA ASN A 72 34.39 2.26 -23.64
C ASN A 72 33.86 3.32 -22.68
N ASP A 73 33.17 2.88 -21.63
CA ASP A 73 32.50 3.75 -20.69
C ASP A 73 33.38 4.06 -19.47
N GLY A 74 34.33 3.18 -19.15
CA GLY A 74 35.32 3.35 -18.09
C GLY A 74 34.79 3.11 -16.68
N TYR A 75 33.70 2.35 -16.51
CA TYR A 75 33.16 2.03 -15.18
C TYR A 75 32.78 0.56 -15.02
N GLY A 76 32.59 0.18 -13.75
CA GLY A 76 32.24 -1.16 -13.34
C GLY A 76 30.76 -1.30 -12.99
N VAL A 77 30.20 -2.48 -13.26
CA VAL A 77 28.83 -2.86 -12.90
C VAL A 77 28.86 -4.13 -12.07
N ALA A 78 28.22 -4.09 -10.90
CA ALA A 78 27.97 -5.26 -10.07
C ALA A 78 26.59 -5.84 -10.41
N VAL A 79 26.53 -7.13 -10.72
CA VAL A 79 25.30 -7.81 -11.15
C VAL A 79 24.88 -8.83 -10.12
N PHE A 80 23.61 -8.73 -9.71
CA PHE A 80 22.92 -9.69 -8.85
C PHE A 80 21.82 -10.37 -9.67
N TYR A 81 21.85 -11.70 -9.69
CA TYR A 81 20.92 -12.50 -10.46
C TYR A 81 19.54 -12.57 -9.80
N PRO A 82 18.48 -12.85 -10.59
CA PRO A 82 17.18 -13.17 -10.04
C PRO A 82 17.27 -14.31 -9.01
N ASP A 83 16.46 -14.23 -7.97
CA ASP A 83 16.37 -15.24 -6.93
C ASP A 83 14.91 -15.51 -6.54
N GLN A 84 14.69 -16.23 -5.44
CA GLN A 84 13.34 -16.54 -4.96
C GLN A 84 12.57 -15.31 -4.45
N CYS A 85 13.26 -14.24 -4.06
CA CYS A 85 12.68 -13.02 -3.52
C CYS A 85 12.40 -12.01 -4.63
N CYS A 86 13.24 -11.94 -5.66
CA CYS A 86 13.21 -10.92 -6.71
C CYS A 86 13.48 -11.51 -8.09
N GLY A 87 12.51 -11.38 -8.99
CA GLY A 87 12.62 -11.85 -10.38
C GLY A 87 13.46 -10.94 -11.28
N TYR A 88 13.86 -9.76 -10.81
CA TYR A 88 14.71 -8.86 -11.58
C TYR A 88 16.17 -9.28 -11.53
N THR A 89 16.87 -9.08 -12.65
CA THR A 89 18.33 -8.90 -12.60
C THR A 89 18.62 -7.50 -12.08
N ARG A 90 19.40 -7.39 -11.01
CA ARG A 90 19.69 -6.11 -10.36
C ARG A 90 21.12 -5.72 -10.70
N ILE A 91 21.31 -4.52 -11.23
CA ILE A 91 22.63 -4.00 -11.55
C ILE A 91 22.92 -2.76 -10.71
N TYR A 92 24.08 -2.74 -10.08
CA TYR A 92 24.52 -1.64 -9.24
C TYR A 92 25.73 -0.95 -9.86
N ARG A 93 25.79 0.37 -9.71
CA ARG A 93 26.89 1.20 -10.18
C ARG A 93 27.25 2.26 -9.16
N TYR A 94 28.51 2.63 -9.14
CA TYR A 94 28.97 3.78 -8.39
C TYR A 94 28.91 5.05 -9.22
N GLN A 95 28.25 6.09 -8.71
CA GLN A 95 28.20 7.41 -9.32
C GLN A 95 28.65 8.44 -8.29
N CYS A 96 29.67 9.25 -8.59
CA CYS A 96 30.10 10.28 -7.65
C CYS A 96 29.08 11.43 -7.64
N LEU A 97 28.90 12.06 -6.48
CA LEU A 97 28.06 13.25 -6.31
C LEU A 97 28.41 14.28 -7.41
N ARG A 98 27.44 14.53 -8.32
CA ARG A 98 27.39 15.41 -9.51
C ARG A 98 26.88 14.74 -10.80
N ASN A 99 26.26 13.55 -10.73
CA ASN A 99 25.82 12.80 -11.92
C ASN A 99 26.96 12.44 -12.89
N ILE A 100 28.22 12.49 -12.44
CA ILE A 100 29.37 12.14 -13.26
C ILE A 100 29.75 10.70 -12.90
N GLU A 101 29.59 9.79 -13.85
CA GLU A 101 30.20 8.46 -13.76
C GLU A 101 31.72 8.62 -13.69
N ILE A 102 32.35 8.04 -12.66
CA ILE A 102 33.82 8.07 -12.58
C ILE A 102 34.35 7.12 -13.64
N ARG A 103 34.84 7.68 -14.74
CA ARG A 103 35.68 6.94 -15.68
C ARG A 103 37.01 6.63 -15.01
N ARG A 104 37.38 5.36 -14.98
CA ARG A 104 38.70 4.89 -14.58
C ARG A 104 39.35 4.18 -15.74
N ASP A 105 40.68 4.17 -15.73
CA ASP A 105 41.46 3.41 -16.71
C ASP A 105 41.64 1.94 -16.31
N LYS A 106 41.35 1.63 -15.03
CA LYS A 106 41.54 0.31 -14.43
C LYS A 106 40.33 -0.10 -13.59
N VAL A 107 40.12 -1.41 -13.54
CA VAL A 107 39.14 -2.06 -12.67
C VAL A 107 39.43 -1.80 -11.19
N TRP A 108 38.45 -2.06 -10.33
CA TRP A 108 38.64 -2.07 -8.89
C TRP A 108 39.48 -3.29 -8.47
N ASP A 109 40.27 -3.17 -7.41
CA ASP A 109 41.09 -4.27 -6.88
C ASP A 109 40.27 -5.34 -6.12
N ILE A 110 38.94 -5.25 -6.20
CA ILE A 110 37.98 -6.13 -5.54
C ILE A 110 37.26 -6.97 -6.60
N GLY A 111 37.22 -8.29 -6.38
CA GLY A 111 36.47 -9.26 -7.19
C GLY A 111 37.10 -9.62 -8.53
N SER A 112 36.42 -10.49 -9.28
CA SER A 112 36.88 -11.01 -10.58
C SER A 112 36.10 -10.36 -11.74
N TRP A 113 36.76 -9.46 -12.48
CA TRP A 113 36.14 -8.64 -13.51
C TRP A 113 36.09 -9.31 -14.89
N LYS A 114 34.91 -9.33 -15.50
CA LYS A 114 34.69 -9.67 -16.91
C LYS A 114 34.70 -8.42 -17.76
N TYR A 115 35.55 -8.41 -18.78
CA TYR A 115 35.71 -7.24 -19.64
C TYR A 115 34.76 -7.27 -20.84
N ILE A 116 33.96 -6.23 -20.98
CA ILE A 116 33.03 -6.03 -22.11
C ILE A 116 33.21 -4.64 -22.72
N GLN A 117 32.75 -4.46 -23.94
CA GLN A 117 33.02 -3.22 -24.68
C GLN A 117 32.17 -2.05 -24.18
N SER A 118 30.88 -2.27 -23.97
CA SER A 118 29.91 -1.19 -23.73
C SER A 118 28.68 -1.64 -22.97
N GLU A 119 27.85 -0.69 -22.56
CA GLU A 119 26.50 -0.95 -22.03
C GLU A 119 25.64 -1.80 -22.98
N THR A 120 25.70 -1.55 -24.29
CA THR A 120 24.94 -2.36 -25.26
C THR A 120 25.35 -3.83 -25.18
N SER A 121 26.64 -4.09 -24.97
CA SER A 121 27.15 -5.46 -24.80
C SER A 121 26.64 -6.07 -23.48
N LEU A 122 26.61 -5.29 -22.40
CA LEU A 122 26.06 -5.71 -21.12
C LEU A 122 24.59 -6.11 -21.26
N PHE A 123 23.76 -5.26 -21.84
CA PHE A 123 22.34 -5.55 -22.00
C PHE A 123 22.08 -6.70 -22.96
N SER A 124 22.92 -6.93 -23.97
CA SER A 124 22.84 -8.14 -24.80
C SER A 124 23.05 -9.42 -23.99
N ILE A 125 23.93 -9.38 -22.98
CA ILE A 125 24.17 -10.52 -22.07
C ILE A 125 23.01 -10.70 -21.09
N LEU A 126 22.50 -9.59 -20.52
CA LEU A 126 21.43 -9.63 -19.52
C LEU A 126 20.02 -9.82 -20.11
N ASP A 127 19.82 -9.53 -21.39
CA ASP A 127 18.56 -9.75 -22.12
C ASP A 127 18.45 -11.19 -22.63
N SER A 128 18.66 -12.15 -21.73
CA SER A 128 18.56 -13.57 -22.03
C SER A 128 17.11 -14.06 -21.91
N ILE A 129 16.75 -15.06 -22.73
CA ILE A 129 15.43 -15.72 -22.66
C ILE A 129 15.15 -16.25 -21.25
N GLU A 130 16.18 -16.76 -20.58
CA GLU A 130 16.09 -17.30 -19.22
C GLU A 130 15.70 -16.23 -18.20
N TYR A 131 16.40 -15.08 -18.17
CA TYR A 131 16.11 -14.02 -17.21
C TYR A 131 14.75 -13.36 -17.45
N VAL A 132 14.36 -13.21 -18.73
CA VAL A 132 13.02 -12.75 -19.10
C VAL A 132 11.94 -13.73 -18.59
N ALA A 133 12.15 -15.04 -18.75
CA ALA A 133 11.21 -16.05 -18.28
C ALA A 133 11.10 -16.06 -16.74
N ILE A 134 12.22 -15.96 -16.02
CA ILE A 134 12.23 -15.88 -14.55
C ILE A 134 11.44 -14.66 -14.08
N PHE A 135 11.72 -13.49 -14.65
CA PHE A 135 11.02 -12.25 -14.32
C PHE A 135 9.51 -12.35 -14.58
N ASN A 136 9.10 -12.85 -15.74
CA ASN A 136 7.68 -12.97 -16.08
C ASN A 136 6.93 -13.94 -15.16
N ASN A 137 7.56 -15.07 -14.80
CA ASN A 137 6.98 -16.02 -13.86
C ASN A 137 6.86 -15.41 -12.46
N TRP A 138 7.92 -14.73 -11.99
CA TRP A 138 7.91 -14.01 -10.72
C TRP A 138 6.83 -12.91 -10.71
N LYS A 139 6.75 -12.08 -11.75
CA LYS A 139 5.75 -11.01 -11.88
C LYS A 139 4.34 -11.57 -11.87
N SER A 140 4.06 -12.58 -12.70
CA SER A 140 2.74 -13.22 -12.77
C SER A 140 2.33 -13.84 -11.44
N HIS A 141 3.25 -14.55 -10.79
CA HIS A 141 3.02 -15.13 -9.47
C HIS A 141 2.70 -14.05 -8.43
N ASN A 142 3.55 -13.02 -8.30
CA ASN A 142 3.39 -11.95 -7.32
C ASN A 142 2.12 -11.13 -7.53
N LEU A 143 1.76 -10.82 -8.78
CA LEU A 143 0.51 -10.13 -9.08
C LEU A 143 -0.70 -10.98 -8.71
N LYS A 144 -0.66 -12.29 -8.96
CA LYS A 144 -1.77 -13.20 -8.63
C LYS A 144 -2.01 -13.32 -7.13
N ILE A 145 -0.94 -13.53 -6.35
CA ILE A 145 -1.07 -13.73 -4.90
C ILE A 145 -1.44 -12.44 -4.15
N ASN A 146 -0.94 -11.28 -4.63
CA ASN A 146 -1.15 -10.01 -3.96
C ASN A 146 -2.45 -9.33 -4.42
N ARG A 147 -3.09 -9.85 -5.49
CA ARG A 147 -4.32 -9.29 -6.06
C ARG A 147 -5.38 -8.93 -5.01
N PRO A 148 -5.78 -9.80 -4.06
CA PRO A 148 -6.80 -9.43 -3.08
C PRO A 148 -6.40 -8.25 -2.20
N LEU A 149 -5.12 -8.17 -1.81
CA LEU A 149 -4.59 -7.07 -1.01
C LEU A 149 -4.48 -5.79 -1.83
N THR A 150 -4.04 -5.88 -3.08
CA THR A 150 -3.97 -4.74 -4.00
C THR A 150 -5.38 -4.20 -4.26
N GLU A 151 -6.38 -5.05 -4.50
CA GLU A 151 -7.77 -4.64 -4.67
C GLU A 151 -8.32 -3.96 -3.41
N LEU A 152 -8.09 -4.53 -2.22
CA LEU A 152 -8.45 -3.90 -0.96
C LEU A 152 -7.75 -2.54 -0.77
N ALA A 153 -6.44 -2.48 -1.03
CA ALA A 153 -5.63 -1.29 -0.87
C ALA A 153 -6.11 -0.17 -1.80
N SER A 154 -6.26 -0.47 -3.10
CA SER A 154 -6.78 0.48 -4.09
C SER A 154 -8.20 0.93 -3.75
N GLY A 155 -9.05 0.00 -3.31
CA GLY A 155 -10.40 0.31 -2.84
C GLY A 155 -10.39 1.32 -1.70
N ARG A 156 -9.60 1.06 -0.65
CA ARG A 156 -9.44 1.94 0.52
C ARG A 156 -8.88 3.31 0.13
N ILE A 157 -7.83 3.36 -0.69
CA ILE A 157 -7.24 4.64 -1.15
C ILE A 157 -8.27 5.45 -1.95
N SER A 158 -9.09 4.79 -2.77
CA SER A 158 -10.05 5.48 -3.63
C SER A 158 -11.32 5.96 -2.94
N ASN A 159 -11.68 5.36 -1.80
CA ASN A 159 -12.98 5.53 -1.15
C ASN A 159 -12.89 6.07 0.29
N THR A 160 -11.69 6.16 0.87
CA THR A 160 -11.51 6.63 2.25
C THR A 160 -10.42 7.68 2.32
N THR A 161 -10.17 8.25 3.50
CA THR A 161 -9.07 9.20 3.73
C THR A 161 -7.69 8.53 3.75
N VAL A 162 -7.60 7.20 3.59
CA VAL A 162 -6.32 6.48 3.50
C VAL A 162 -5.53 6.96 2.28
N ASP A 163 -4.35 7.51 2.54
CA ASP A 163 -3.44 7.97 1.48
C ASP A 163 -2.48 6.87 1.04
N ARG A 164 -2.10 5.99 1.98
CA ARG A 164 -1.12 4.93 1.75
C ARG A 164 -1.50 3.64 2.47
N VAL A 165 -1.25 2.52 1.80
CA VAL A 165 -1.43 1.18 2.37
C VAL A 165 -0.08 0.47 2.37
N ASN A 166 0.36 0.07 3.56
CA ASN A 166 1.56 -0.74 3.75
C ASN A 166 1.14 -2.19 3.95
N VAL A 167 1.56 -3.07 3.04
CA VAL A 167 1.33 -4.51 3.17
C VAL A 167 2.58 -5.18 3.72
N VAL A 168 2.44 -5.83 4.87
CA VAL A 168 3.53 -6.53 5.54
C VAL A 168 3.36 -8.02 5.34
N SER A 169 4.40 -8.61 4.78
CA SER A 169 4.49 -10.03 4.49
C SER A 169 5.93 -10.49 4.55
N LYS A 170 6.14 -11.79 4.78
CA LYS A 170 7.45 -12.41 4.66
C LYS A 170 7.48 -13.13 3.32
N ARG A 171 8.13 -12.52 2.34
CA ARG A 171 7.97 -12.89 0.92
C ARG A 171 6.48 -12.89 0.55
N ASN A 172 5.97 -14.01 0.10
CA ASN A 172 4.60 -14.21 -0.36
C ASN A 172 3.71 -14.90 0.67
N GLY A 173 4.16 -14.94 1.92
CA GLY A 173 3.53 -15.68 3.01
C GLY A 173 3.25 -14.83 4.24
N CYS A 174 2.94 -15.53 5.32
CA CYS A 174 2.64 -14.97 6.63
C CYS A 174 3.80 -14.11 7.11
N ALA A 175 3.52 -12.88 7.53
CA ALA A 175 4.50 -11.94 8.05
C ALA A 175 5.33 -12.51 9.22
N VAL A 176 4.77 -13.45 9.99
CA VAL A 176 5.44 -14.06 11.13
C VAL A 176 6.34 -15.23 10.70
N CYS A 177 5.77 -16.28 10.09
CA CYS A 177 6.51 -17.52 9.81
C CYS A 177 6.92 -17.72 8.35
N GLY A 178 6.36 -16.98 7.40
CA GLY A 178 6.61 -17.13 5.96
C GLY A 178 5.81 -18.25 5.27
N ASN A 179 5.02 -19.03 6.01
CA ASN A 179 4.13 -20.04 5.42
C ASN A 179 3.00 -19.39 4.60
N SER A 180 2.31 -20.18 3.77
CA SER A 180 1.15 -19.69 2.99
C SER A 180 0.16 -18.89 3.85
N ALA A 181 -0.09 -17.65 3.44
CA ALA A 181 -1.06 -16.76 4.05
C ALA A 181 -2.35 -16.76 3.23
N GLY A 182 -3.47 -16.94 3.92
CA GLY A 182 -4.82 -16.82 3.34
C GLY A 182 -5.70 -15.85 4.11
N TYR A 183 -5.14 -15.20 5.13
CA TYR A 183 -5.83 -14.26 6.01
C TYR A 183 -5.03 -12.96 6.06
N TYR A 184 -5.71 -11.87 6.39
CA TYR A 184 -5.05 -10.60 6.68
C TYR A 184 -5.71 -9.93 7.89
N MET A 185 -4.95 -9.06 8.54
CA MET A 185 -5.43 -8.15 9.58
C MET A 185 -4.96 -6.76 9.25
N ALA A 186 -5.79 -5.76 9.51
CA ALA A 186 -5.43 -4.39 9.19
C ALA A 186 -5.79 -3.41 10.31
N THR A 187 -5.03 -2.32 10.37
CA THR A 187 -5.31 -1.15 11.20
C THR A 187 -5.05 0.11 10.41
N THR A 188 -5.77 1.18 10.74
CA THR A 188 -5.62 2.47 10.08
C THR A 188 -5.22 3.49 11.11
N LEU A 189 -4.17 4.24 10.78
CA LEU A 189 -3.56 5.26 11.61
C LEU A 189 -3.75 6.59 10.90
N ASN A 190 -4.38 7.54 11.58
CA ASN A 190 -4.56 8.89 11.10
C ASN A 190 -3.80 9.82 12.06
N ALA A 191 -2.81 10.53 11.54
CA ALA A 191 -2.16 11.59 12.28
C ALA A 191 -3.04 12.85 12.24
N HIS A 192 -2.90 13.72 13.24
CA HIS A 192 -3.76 14.90 13.44
C HIS A 192 -3.81 15.85 12.22
N ASP A 193 -2.80 15.78 11.34
CA ASP A 193 -2.86 16.34 9.99
C ASP A 193 -3.39 15.28 9.01
N ILE A 194 -4.60 15.51 8.51
CA ILE A 194 -5.40 14.64 7.62
C ILE A 194 -4.62 14.16 6.37
N ALA A 195 -3.48 14.76 6.04
CA ALA A 195 -2.67 14.49 4.86
C ALA A 195 -1.75 13.24 4.92
N ASN A 196 -1.86 12.37 5.93
CA ASN A 196 -1.03 11.17 6.07
C ASN A 196 -1.76 10.00 6.74
N THR A 197 -2.97 9.65 6.30
CA THR A 197 -3.64 8.45 6.83
C THR A 197 -3.00 7.21 6.22
N VAL A 198 -2.48 6.33 7.08
CA VAL A 198 -1.81 5.09 6.65
C VAL A 198 -2.60 3.89 7.13
N MET A 199 -2.91 2.98 6.22
CA MET A 199 -3.38 1.64 6.56
C MET A 199 -2.21 0.68 6.59
N LEU A 200 -2.11 -0.11 7.66
CA LEU A 200 -1.18 -1.22 7.78
C LEU A 200 -1.99 -2.52 7.62
N SER A 201 -1.60 -3.37 6.67
CA SER A 201 -2.19 -4.68 6.45
C SER A 201 -1.13 -5.76 6.61
N ILE A 202 -1.41 -6.80 7.39
CA ILE A 202 -0.47 -7.87 7.74
C ILE A 202 -1.01 -9.18 7.19
N LEU A 203 -0.23 -9.85 6.34
CA LEU A 203 -0.56 -11.18 5.85
C LEU A 203 -0.30 -12.25 6.91
N LEU A 204 -1.27 -13.12 7.15
CA LEU A 204 -1.21 -14.13 8.19
C LEU A 204 -1.64 -15.51 7.70
N CYS A 205 -0.99 -16.55 8.22
CA CYS A 205 -1.55 -17.90 8.19
C CYS A 205 -2.66 -18.00 9.24
N LYS A 206 -3.45 -19.07 9.21
CA LYS A 206 -4.59 -19.26 10.12
C LYS A 206 -4.21 -19.15 11.60
N THR A 207 -3.06 -19.73 11.99
CA THR A 207 -2.57 -19.73 13.38
C THR A 207 -2.29 -18.30 13.86
N HIS A 208 -1.42 -17.56 13.17
CA HIS A 208 -1.09 -16.19 13.57
C HIS A 208 -2.28 -15.22 13.38
N TYR A 209 -3.23 -15.51 12.50
CA TYR A 209 -4.48 -14.77 12.43
C TYR A 209 -5.29 -14.90 13.73
N GLN A 210 -5.34 -16.09 14.33
CA GLN A 210 -6.03 -16.30 15.61
C GLN A 210 -5.31 -15.57 16.75
N GLU A 211 -3.98 -15.63 16.80
CA GLU A 211 -3.18 -14.88 17.79
C GLU A 211 -3.38 -13.35 17.66
N ALA A 212 -3.41 -12.84 16.42
CA ALA A 212 -3.69 -11.43 16.17
C ALA A 212 -5.10 -11.01 16.62
N ARG A 213 -6.08 -11.92 16.60
CA ARG A 213 -7.45 -11.64 17.11
C ARG A 213 -7.51 -11.54 18.62
N GLU A 214 -6.62 -12.22 19.32
CA GLU A 214 -6.52 -12.21 20.79
C GLU A 214 -5.74 -11.01 21.30
N SER A 215 -4.97 -10.35 20.43
CA SER A 215 -4.26 -9.12 20.75
C SER A 215 -5.22 -7.95 20.99
N PRO A 216 -4.94 -7.04 21.94
CA PRO A 216 -5.83 -5.91 22.24
C PRO A 216 -6.12 -5.01 21.02
N CYS A 217 -5.12 -4.85 20.15
CA CYS A 217 -5.30 -4.26 18.82
C CYS A 217 -4.26 -4.79 17.84
N ILE A 218 -4.51 -4.60 16.54
CA ILE A 218 -3.61 -5.05 15.47
C ILE A 218 -2.26 -4.32 15.50
N LEU A 219 -2.24 -3.06 15.94
CA LEU A 219 -0.98 -2.32 16.08
C LEU A 219 -0.09 -2.92 17.17
N GLN A 220 -0.67 -3.39 18.28
CA GLN A 220 0.08 -4.07 19.34
C GLN A 220 0.59 -5.45 18.88
N PHE A 221 -0.22 -6.19 18.15
CA PHE A 221 0.22 -7.43 17.51
C PHE A 221 1.39 -7.17 16.56
N PHE A 222 1.31 -6.13 15.74
CA PHE A 222 2.41 -5.75 14.85
C PHE A 222 3.68 -5.39 15.61
N ALA A 223 3.56 -4.61 16.69
CA ALA A 223 4.68 -4.20 17.52
C ALA A 223 5.44 -5.40 18.11
N SER A 224 4.72 -6.44 18.53
CA SER A 224 5.33 -7.65 19.11
C SER A 224 6.17 -8.43 18.10
N LEU A 225 5.86 -8.35 16.79
CA LEU A 225 6.66 -9.01 15.74
C LEU A 225 8.08 -8.45 15.62
N PHE A 226 8.24 -7.18 15.96
CA PHE A 226 9.50 -6.44 15.79
C PHE A 226 10.10 -6.01 17.14
N TYR A 227 9.59 -6.54 18.25
CA TYR A 227 9.98 -6.14 19.61
C TYR A 227 9.92 -4.61 19.82
N LEU A 228 8.97 -3.95 19.16
CA LEU A 228 8.77 -2.51 19.28
C LEU A 228 8.05 -2.24 20.59
N ASN A 229 8.65 -1.39 21.43
CA ASN A 229 8.00 -0.91 22.63
C ASN A 229 7.08 0.27 22.28
N LEU A 230 5.90 -0.04 21.73
CA LEU A 230 4.86 0.97 21.50
C LEU A 230 4.05 1.12 22.78
N ASP A 231 4.11 2.31 23.39
CA ASP A 231 3.19 2.72 24.45
C ASP A 231 1.83 3.05 23.83
N ILE A 232 1.04 2.00 23.56
CA ILE A 232 -0.32 2.15 23.06
C ILE A 232 -1.21 2.28 24.29
N PRO A 233 -1.89 3.44 24.50
CA PRO A 233 -2.80 3.59 25.62
C PRO A 233 -3.85 2.49 25.56
N ALA A 234 -4.33 2.03 26.73
CA ALA A 234 -5.30 0.95 26.80
C ALA A 234 -6.53 1.24 25.91
N LEU A 235 -6.55 0.65 24.71
CA LEU A 235 -7.63 0.83 23.76
C LEU A 235 -8.81 -0.02 24.21
N MET A 236 -9.85 0.63 24.70
CA MET A 236 -11.10 -0.03 25.05
C MET A 236 -11.96 -0.17 23.80
N LYS A 237 -12.18 -1.42 23.36
CA LYS A 237 -13.14 -1.71 22.29
C LYS A 237 -14.55 -1.70 22.88
N LEU A 238 -15.28 -0.60 22.65
CA LEU A 238 -16.69 -0.50 23.00
C LEU A 238 -17.57 -1.14 21.91
N ASP A 239 -18.68 -1.72 22.31
CA ASP A 239 -19.72 -2.24 21.41
C ASP A 239 -20.79 -1.20 21.05
N TYR A 240 -20.58 0.06 21.47
CA TYR A 240 -21.40 1.23 21.17
C TYR A 240 -20.53 2.48 20.95
N ILE A 241 -21.15 3.55 20.41
CA ILE A 241 -20.53 4.88 20.37
C ILE A 241 -20.98 5.70 21.59
N PRO A 242 -20.07 6.19 22.44
CA PRO A 242 -20.43 7.07 23.55
C PRO A 242 -21.27 8.27 23.12
N ASP A 243 -22.39 8.50 23.81
CA ASP A 243 -23.37 9.53 23.45
C ASP A 243 -22.74 10.93 23.36
N ASN A 244 -21.76 11.23 24.22
CA ASN A 244 -21.04 12.50 24.22
C ASN A 244 -20.15 12.73 22.99
N LEU A 245 -19.82 11.68 22.23
CA LEU A 245 -19.03 11.78 21.00
C LEU A 245 -19.90 11.99 19.76
N ILE A 246 -21.22 11.80 19.84
CA ILE A 246 -22.11 11.86 18.67
C ILE A 246 -22.16 13.26 18.05
N VAL A 247 -22.27 14.31 18.87
CA VAL A 247 -22.29 15.69 18.38
C VAL A 247 -20.94 16.10 17.77
N PRO A 248 -19.79 15.91 18.45
CA PRO A 248 -18.48 16.15 17.84
C PRO A 248 -18.26 15.40 16.51
N LEU A 249 -18.68 14.13 16.43
CA LEU A 249 -18.61 13.36 15.19
C LEU A 249 -19.47 14.00 14.09
N ALA A 250 -20.70 14.40 14.41
CA ALA A 250 -21.59 15.07 13.47
C ALA A 250 -21.02 16.40 12.97
N GLU A 251 -20.39 17.20 13.84
CA GLU A 251 -19.73 18.45 13.46
C GLU A 251 -18.60 18.23 12.46
N ILE A 252 -17.74 17.23 12.71
CA ILE A 252 -16.64 16.88 11.79
C ILE A 252 -17.21 16.44 10.43
N ILE A 253 -18.26 15.63 10.41
CA ILE A 253 -18.92 15.17 9.19
C ILE A 253 -19.53 16.34 8.41
N ALA A 254 -20.28 17.19 9.11
CA ALA A 254 -20.95 18.34 8.52
C ALA A 254 -19.93 19.30 7.89
N SER A 255 -18.83 19.59 8.60
CA SER A 255 -17.74 20.40 8.06
C SER A 255 -17.11 19.77 6.81
N ASN A 256 -16.83 18.46 6.82
CA ASN A 256 -16.23 17.79 5.68
C ASN A 256 -17.15 17.72 4.45
N LEU A 257 -18.46 17.65 4.65
CA LEU A 257 -19.46 17.58 3.58
C LEU A 257 -19.99 18.95 3.14
N ASN A 258 -19.53 20.05 3.73
CA ASN A 258 -20.12 21.38 3.57
C ASN A 258 -21.64 21.34 3.80
N ALA A 259 -22.04 20.76 4.92
CA ALA A 259 -23.42 20.50 5.28
C ALA A 259 -23.76 21.11 6.64
N THR A 260 -25.06 21.24 6.91
CA THR A 260 -25.59 21.42 8.27
C THR A 260 -26.18 20.10 8.75
N PHE A 261 -26.20 19.85 10.06
CA PHE A 261 -26.79 18.62 10.60
C PHE A 261 -27.96 18.89 11.54
N SER A 262 -28.96 18.01 11.50
CA SER A 262 -30.08 18.03 12.44
C SER A 262 -29.64 17.53 13.81
N LYS A 263 -30.37 17.90 14.87
CA LYS A 263 -30.17 17.29 16.20
C LYS A 263 -30.14 15.75 16.08
N PRO A 264 -29.07 15.07 16.55
CA PRO A 264 -29.00 13.61 16.53
C PRO A 264 -30.17 12.96 17.27
N GLU A 265 -30.78 11.94 16.67
CA GLU A 265 -31.90 11.19 17.23
C GLU A 265 -31.47 9.78 17.63
N LYS A 266 -31.61 9.43 18.91
CA LYS A 266 -31.36 8.07 19.39
C LYS A 266 -32.58 7.18 19.10
N LYS A 267 -32.40 6.11 18.33
CA LYS A 267 -33.43 5.11 18.00
C LYS A 267 -33.03 3.74 18.52
N LYS A 268 -33.90 2.74 18.31
CA LYS A 268 -33.69 1.35 18.76
C LYS A 268 -32.38 0.73 18.25
N ARG A 269 -31.88 1.16 17.08
CA ARG A 269 -30.64 0.67 16.44
C ARG A 269 -29.62 1.80 16.28
N GLY A 270 -29.34 2.52 17.35
CA GLY A 270 -28.32 3.57 17.38
C GLY A 270 -28.84 4.95 17.00
N TRP A 271 -27.91 5.79 16.57
CA TRP A 271 -28.11 7.20 16.28
C TRP A 271 -28.48 7.43 14.82
N HIS A 272 -29.43 8.34 14.60
CA HIS A 272 -29.81 8.86 13.29
C HIS A 272 -29.42 10.32 13.20
N ILE A 273 -28.64 10.67 12.18
CA ILE A 273 -28.12 12.03 12.00
C ILE A 273 -28.31 12.41 10.53
N TRP A 274 -29.07 13.48 10.27
CA TRP A 274 -29.26 14.01 8.94
C TRP A 274 -28.26 15.13 8.67
N PHE A 275 -27.66 15.11 7.49
CA PHE A 275 -26.77 16.13 6.97
C PHE A 275 -27.39 16.72 5.71
N LYS A 276 -27.82 17.98 5.78
CA LYS A 276 -28.38 18.72 4.65
C LYS A 276 -27.29 19.58 4.01
N MET A 277 -27.06 19.36 2.72
CA MET A 277 -26.11 20.12 1.93
C MET A 277 -26.78 21.35 1.28
N GLU A 278 -25.98 22.27 0.75
CA GLU A 278 -26.47 23.52 0.13
C GLU A 278 -27.38 23.31 -1.09
N ASP A 279 -27.21 22.19 -1.80
CA ASP A 279 -27.94 21.80 -3.01
C ASP A 279 -29.16 20.90 -2.73
N ASP A 280 -29.69 20.94 -1.50
CA ASP A 280 -30.84 20.17 -1.01
C ASP A 280 -30.69 18.64 -1.02
N TRP A 281 -29.54 18.11 -1.43
CA TRP A 281 -29.20 16.70 -1.18
C TRP A 281 -29.01 16.45 0.32
N GLU A 282 -29.42 15.27 0.79
CA GLU A 282 -29.38 14.92 2.21
C GLU A 282 -28.69 13.56 2.41
N TRP A 283 -27.72 13.49 3.33
CA TRP A 283 -27.19 12.23 3.85
C TRP A 283 -27.86 11.89 5.19
N LEU A 284 -28.29 10.64 5.36
CA LEU A 284 -28.65 10.07 6.66
C LEU A 284 -27.58 9.09 7.10
N LEU A 285 -26.93 9.37 8.23
CA LEU A 285 -26.10 8.42 8.95
C LEU A 285 -26.96 7.68 9.98
N ARG A 286 -26.97 6.35 9.90
CA ARG A 286 -27.40 5.46 10.97
C ARG A 286 -26.17 4.84 11.59
N LEU A 287 -25.94 5.05 12.88
CA LEU A 287 -24.72 4.61 13.57
C LEU A 287 -25.06 3.96 14.91
N ASN A 288 -24.89 2.64 14.99
CA ASN A 288 -25.07 1.88 16.23
C ASN A 288 -23.72 1.65 16.95
N LYS A 289 -22.74 1.16 16.18
CA LYS A 289 -21.33 1.00 16.57
C LYS A 289 -20.48 1.15 15.31
N LEU A 290 -19.15 1.23 15.44
CA LEU A 290 -18.25 1.43 14.29
C LEU A 290 -18.34 0.34 13.20
N THR A 291 -18.91 -0.82 13.52
CA THR A 291 -19.10 -1.96 12.60
C THR A 291 -20.57 -2.22 12.25
N ASP A 292 -21.48 -1.32 12.64
CA ASP A 292 -22.91 -1.42 12.39
C ASP A 292 -23.44 -0.02 12.07
N TYR A 293 -23.42 0.30 10.77
CA TYR A 293 -23.73 1.62 10.26
C TYR A 293 -24.41 1.55 8.89
N ALA A 294 -25.02 2.66 8.50
CA ALA A 294 -25.45 2.91 7.13
C ALA A 294 -25.38 4.41 6.78
N TYR A 295 -24.92 4.71 5.58
CA TYR A 295 -25.07 6.03 4.94
C TYR A 295 -26.14 5.93 3.86
N ILE A 296 -27.12 6.83 3.86
CA ILE A 296 -28.20 6.84 2.87
C ILE A 296 -28.27 8.22 2.23
N LEU A 297 -28.11 8.27 0.91
CA LEU A 297 -28.20 9.52 0.14
C LEU A 297 -29.63 9.69 -0.38
N PHE A 298 -30.17 10.87 -0.16
CA PHE A 298 -31.46 11.30 -0.67
C PHE A 298 -31.28 12.44 -1.67
N ASP A 299 -31.99 12.36 -2.79
CA ASP A 299 -32.09 13.44 -3.76
C ASP A 299 -32.93 14.62 -3.20
N PRO A 300 -32.97 15.78 -3.88
CA PRO A 300 -33.79 16.93 -3.46
C PRO A 300 -35.29 16.64 -3.38
N SER A 301 -35.76 15.57 -4.04
CA SER A 301 -37.15 15.08 -3.94
C SER A 301 -37.35 14.08 -2.78
N ARG A 302 -36.34 13.90 -1.92
CA ARG A 302 -36.29 12.95 -0.81
C ARG A 302 -36.49 11.49 -1.21
N LYS A 303 -36.12 11.13 -2.44
CA LYS A 303 -36.02 9.74 -2.86
C LYS A 303 -34.61 9.24 -2.59
N GLN A 304 -34.53 8.00 -2.12
CA GLN A 304 -33.26 7.34 -1.86
C GLN A 304 -32.54 7.07 -3.18
N ALA A 305 -31.40 7.72 -3.39
CA ALA A 305 -30.56 7.56 -4.58
C ALA A 305 -29.50 6.48 -4.38
N HIS A 306 -28.94 6.39 -3.16
CA HIS A 306 -27.79 5.52 -2.87
C HIS A 306 -27.81 5.06 -1.41
N ARG A 307 -27.15 3.94 -1.12
CA ARG A 307 -26.95 3.44 0.26
C ARG A 307 -25.61 2.73 0.39
N ILE A 308 -24.91 2.99 1.49
CA ILE A 308 -23.74 2.22 1.94
C ILE A 308 -24.11 1.62 3.28
N ASP A 309 -23.82 0.35 3.53
CA ASP A 309 -23.99 -0.23 4.85
C ASP A 309 -23.08 -1.44 5.11
N SER A 310 -23.09 -1.89 6.36
CA SER A 310 -22.28 -3.00 6.87
C SER A 310 -23.08 -4.26 7.16
N ALA A 311 -24.27 -4.41 6.57
CA ALA A 311 -25.06 -5.61 6.75
C ALA A 311 -24.41 -6.79 6.01
N ASN A 312 -24.42 -7.97 6.64
CA ASN A 312 -23.91 -9.19 6.03
C ASN A 312 -25.03 -9.97 5.31
N ASP A 313 -25.83 -9.27 4.50
CA ASP A 313 -26.91 -9.80 3.67
C ASP A 313 -26.46 -10.06 2.22
N HIS A 314 -25.26 -9.62 1.85
CA HIS A 314 -24.64 -9.84 0.55
C HIS A 314 -23.30 -10.58 0.67
N PRO A 315 -23.31 -11.89 1.00
CA PRO A 315 -22.09 -12.68 1.25
C PRO A 315 -21.20 -12.85 0.01
N ASP A 316 -21.74 -12.66 -1.19
CA ASP A 316 -21.01 -12.78 -2.46
C ASP A 316 -20.20 -11.52 -2.80
N VAL A 317 -20.38 -10.42 -2.06
CA VAL A 317 -19.63 -9.17 -2.29
C VAL A 317 -18.20 -9.35 -1.78
N PRO A 318 -17.18 -9.13 -2.63
CA PRO A 318 -15.79 -9.18 -2.19
C PRO A 318 -15.51 -8.18 -1.07
N PHE A 319 -14.70 -8.57 -0.08
CA PHE A 319 -14.33 -7.70 1.05
C PHE A 319 -15.52 -7.21 1.90
N GLY A 320 -16.64 -7.92 1.86
CA GLY A 320 -17.78 -7.68 2.74
C GLY A 320 -17.41 -7.76 4.24
N PRO A 321 -18.28 -7.27 5.14
CA PRO A 321 -19.70 -6.97 4.87
C PRO A 321 -19.96 -5.56 4.34
N ASP A 322 -18.97 -4.67 4.32
CA ASP A 322 -19.15 -3.29 3.89
C ASP A 322 -19.38 -3.18 2.38
N HIS A 323 -20.57 -2.73 1.97
CA HIS A 323 -20.98 -2.66 0.57
C HIS A 323 -21.85 -1.44 0.29
N GLN A 324 -22.06 -1.15 -0.99
CA GLN A 324 -22.86 -0.02 -1.47
C GLN A 324 -23.86 -0.46 -2.54
N HIS A 325 -25.04 0.17 -2.51
CA HIS A 325 -26.14 -0.02 -3.43
C HIS A 325 -26.33 1.25 -4.28
N PHE A 326 -26.20 1.09 -5.60
CA PHE A 326 -26.62 2.10 -6.55
C PHE A 326 -28.09 1.89 -6.91
N ASN A 327 -28.89 2.96 -6.96
CA ASN A 327 -30.32 2.92 -7.31
C ASN A 327 -31.10 1.83 -6.53
N PRO A 328 -31.00 1.83 -5.19
CA PRO A 328 -31.54 0.76 -4.36
C PRO A 328 -33.05 0.59 -4.56
N LYS A 329 -33.53 -0.66 -4.54
CA LYS A 329 -34.96 -1.03 -4.74
C LYS A 329 -35.51 -0.64 -6.12
N THR A 330 -34.64 -0.60 -7.13
CA THR A 330 -35.04 -0.39 -8.53
C THR A 330 -34.56 -1.54 -9.40
N LYS A 331 -35.02 -1.60 -10.66
CA LYS A 331 -34.54 -2.59 -11.64
C LYS A 331 -33.07 -2.43 -12.02
N GLY A 332 -32.47 -1.27 -11.73
CA GLY A 332 -31.07 -0.96 -12.02
C GLY A 332 -30.19 -0.98 -10.77
N GLU A 333 -30.57 -1.75 -9.75
CA GLU A 333 -29.78 -1.93 -8.54
C GLU A 333 -28.48 -2.67 -8.86
N SER A 334 -27.35 -2.07 -8.46
CA SER A 334 -26.05 -2.73 -8.47
C SER A 334 -25.43 -2.66 -7.08
N ILE A 335 -24.78 -3.76 -6.69
CA ILE A 335 -24.16 -3.91 -5.38
C ILE A 335 -22.67 -4.12 -5.58
N GLU A 336 -21.87 -3.32 -4.90
CA GLU A 336 -20.42 -3.33 -5.02
C GLU A 336 -19.77 -3.19 -3.63
N PRO A 337 -18.51 -3.62 -3.45
CA PRO A 337 -17.77 -3.32 -2.24
C PRO A 337 -17.67 -1.79 -2.06
N SER A 338 -17.93 -1.31 -0.86
CA SER A 338 -17.76 0.13 -0.55
C SER A 338 -16.32 0.44 -0.14
N PHE A 339 -15.63 -0.54 0.46
CA PHE A 339 -14.36 -0.33 1.16
C PHE A 339 -14.43 0.76 2.24
N SER A 340 -15.63 1.06 2.77
CA SER A 340 -15.82 2.01 3.87
C SER A 340 -15.46 1.39 5.21
N TYR A 341 -15.17 2.21 6.22
CA TYR A 341 -14.86 1.75 7.57
C TYR A 341 -16.09 1.73 8.49
N GLY A 342 -17.14 2.49 8.14
CA GLY A 342 -18.19 2.81 9.12
C GLY A 342 -17.77 3.82 10.14
N ILE A 343 -16.62 4.43 9.89
CA ILE A 343 -16.01 5.46 10.70
C ILE A 343 -16.22 6.73 9.87
N PRO A 344 -17.22 7.56 10.20
CA PRO A 344 -17.59 8.68 9.33
C PRO A 344 -16.44 9.61 8.99
N ILE A 345 -15.49 9.79 9.92
CA ILE A 345 -14.31 10.63 9.70
C ILE A 345 -13.37 10.13 8.59
N LEU A 346 -13.40 8.84 8.26
CA LEU A 346 -12.55 8.22 7.23
C LEU A 346 -13.27 8.06 5.89
N ASP A 347 -14.60 8.12 5.85
CA ASP A 347 -15.38 7.68 4.68
C ASP A 347 -15.80 8.85 3.74
N PHE A 348 -15.46 10.10 4.07
CA PHE A 348 -15.89 11.27 3.27
C PHE A 348 -15.50 11.26 1.79
N PRO A 349 -14.32 10.74 1.38
CA PRO A 349 -13.99 10.67 -0.04
C PRO A 349 -15.02 9.88 -0.85
N LEU A 350 -15.51 8.74 -0.34
CA LEU A 350 -16.59 7.99 -0.98
C LEU A 350 -17.90 8.77 -0.99
N LEU A 351 -18.30 9.37 0.13
CA LEU A 351 -19.55 10.14 0.22
C LEU A 351 -19.58 11.30 -0.80
N LYS A 352 -18.47 12.03 -0.96
CA LYS A 352 -18.31 13.09 -1.96
C LYS A 352 -18.35 12.54 -3.39
N LYS A 353 -17.63 11.44 -3.64
CA LYS A 353 -17.59 10.77 -4.95
C LYS A 353 -18.98 10.33 -5.41
N ILE A 354 -19.76 9.72 -4.52
CA ILE A 354 -21.14 9.29 -4.82
C ILE A 354 -22.03 10.49 -5.12
N LYS A 355 -21.97 11.54 -4.30
CA LYS A 355 -22.74 12.77 -4.55
C LYS A 355 -22.45 13.31 -5.95
N ASN A 356 -21.18 13.48 -6.29
CA ASN A 356 -20.75 14.00 -7.59
C ASN A 356 -21.23 13.12 -8.76
N TYR A 357 -21.23 11.80 -8.59
CA TYR A 357 -21.78 10.87 -9.58
C TYR A 357 -23.25 11.14 -9.89
N TYR A 358 -24.09 11.39 -8.87
CA TYR A 358 -25.51 11.64 -9.08
C TYR A 358 -25.80 13.05 -9.60
N ILE A 359 -25.03 14.06 -9.18
CA ILE A 359 -25.16 15.43 -9.71
C ILE A 359 -24.73 15.47 -11.18
N GLY A 360 -23.61 14.83 -11.52
CA GLY A 360 -23.10 14.77 -12.90
C GLY A 360 -24.00 14.00 -13.88
N LYS A 361 -24.98 13.24 -13.40
CA LYS A 361 -26.01 12.58 -14.21
C LYS A 361 -27.25 13.43 -14.46
N GLN A 362 -27.42 14.54 -13.74
CA GLN A 362 -28.55 15.45 -13.90
C GLN A 362 -28.31 16.52 -14.98
N TYR A 363 -27.11 16.56 -15.54
CA TYR A 363 -26.71 17.30 -16.74
C TYR A 363 -26.30 16.32 -17.85
#